data_AF-A0A8H7G4D6-F1
#
_entry.id   AF-A0A8H7G4D6-F1
#
_cell.length_a   1.000
_cell.length_b   1.000
_cell.length_c   1.000
_cell.angle_alpha   90.00
_cell.angle_beta   90.00
_cell.angle_gamma   90.00
#
_symmetry.space_group_name_H-M   'P 1'
#
loop_
_entity.id
_entity.type
_entity.pdbx_description
1 polymer ?
#
loop_
_entity_poly.entity_id
_entity_poly.type
_entity_poly.pdbx_seq_one_letter_code
_entity_poly.pdbx_strand_id
1 'polypeptide(L)'
;MAVCADDADVIFRSCDGTLFKIHLKNLETNSEGFSPPSGTSSRGEIDIVSLTENGDTLDLLFQYIYPQRHPDLAEIDFKQLAELSEAAEKYRVFAAMTRDMLRGYSQYILSEAYADHSFEVMLYAMRHGYEKLMDKAEKIALGVSQTLAFECFTPQVYNAWVSY
;
A
#
# COMPACT_ATOMS: atom_id res chain seq x y z
N MET A 1 -16.91 3.21 -3.17
CA MET A 1 -18.21 2.49 -3.02
C MET A 1 -17.78 1.11 -2.59
N ALA A 2 -17.98 0.74 -1.32
CA ALA A 2 -17.31 -0.40 -0.72
C ALA A 2 -17.47 -1.69 -1.55
N VAL A 3 -16.37 -2.37 -1.86
CA VAL A 3 -16.40 -3.68 -2.55
C VAL A 3 -17.23 -4.67 -1.73
N CYS A 4 -18.41 -5.00 -2.24
CA CYS A 4 -19.36 -5.89 -1.59
C CYS A 4 -20.03 -6.76 -2.65
N ALA A 5 -19.77 -8.07 -2.59
CA ALA A 5 -20.45 -9.06 -3.42
C ALA A 5 -21.44 -9.88 -2.56
N ASP A 6 -22.66 -10.05 -3.06
CA ASP A 6 -23.73 -10.74 -2.32
C ASP A 6 -23.50 -12.26 -2.21
N ASP A 7 -22.73 -12.83 -3.13
CA ASP A 7 -22.33 -14.24 -3.23
C ASP A 7 -20.93 -14.53 -2.67
N ALA A 8 -20.36 -13.61 -1.87
CA ALA A 8 -19.05 -13.77 -1.27
C ALA A 8 -18.97 -14.86 -0.20
N ASP A 9 -17.83 -15.57 -0.18
CA ASP A 9 -17.56 -16.67 0.75
C ASP A 9 -16.72 -16.28 1.99
N VAL A 10 -16.20 -15.04 2.04
CA VAL A 10 -15.46 -14.52 3.20
C VAL A 10 -15.83 -13.06 3.49
N ILE A 11 -15.85 -12.72 4.78
CA ILE A 11 -16.07 -11.35 5.26
C ILE A 11 -14.80 -10.85 5.94
N PHE A 12 -14.28 -9.72 5.46
CA PHE A 12 -13.23 -8.97 6.14
C PHE A 12 -13.82 -7.78 6.89
N ARG A 13 -13.25 -7.45 8.04
CA ARG A 13 -13.59 -6.27 8.83
C ARG A 13 -12.37 -5.38 8.97
N SER A 14 -12.46 -4.12 8.56
CA SER A 14 -11.43 -3.10 8.79
C SER A 14 -11.30 -2.73 10.27
N CYS A 15 -10.25 -1.99 10.62
CA CYS A 15 -10.08 -1.50 11.99
C CYS A 15 -11.13 -0.45 12.41
N ASP A 16 -11.75 0.25 11.44
CA ASP A 16 -12.85 1.20 11.65
C ASP A 16 -14.25 0.55 11.59
N GLY A 17 -14.32 -0.76 11.42
CA GLY A 17 -15.56 -1.54 11.50
C GLY A 17 -16.33 -1.72 10.18
N THR A 18 -15.79 -1.21 9.06
CA THR A 18 -16.30 -1.46 7.71
C THR A 18 -16.19 -2.94 7.35
N LEU A 19 -17.26 -3.51 6.79
CA LEU A 19 -17.33 -4.91 6.37
C LEU A 19 -17.18 -5.04 4.85
N PHE A 20 -16.34 -5.97 4.41
CA PHE A 20 -16.08 -6.27 3.01
C PHE A 20 -16.40 -7.73 2.73
N LYS A 21 -17.30 -7.94 1.76
CA LYS A 21 -17.69 -9.27 1.29
C LYS A 21 -16.87 -9.62 0.05
N ILE A 22 -15.94 -10.56 0.19
CA ILE A 22 -14.94 -10.89 -0.85
C ILE A 22 -15.04 -12.36 -1.27
N HIS A 23 -14.85 -12.61 -2.57
CA HIS A 23 -14.74 -13.97 -3.09
C HIS A 23 -13.36 -14.56 -2.82
N LEU A 24 -13.30 -15.68 -2.09
CA LEU A 24 -12.05 -16.36 -1.75
C LEU A 24 -11.24 -16.72 -3.01
N LYS A 25 -11.91 -17.18 -4.07
CA LYS A 25 -11.26 -17.52 -5.35
C LYS A 25 -10.48 -16.35 -5.96
N ASN A 26 -11.02 -15.13 -5.89
CA ASN A 26 -10.32 -13.95 -6.41
C ASN A 26 -9.12 -13.62 -5.54
N LEU A 27 -9.27 -13.77 -4.22
CA LEU A 27 -8.20 -13.56 -3.25
C LEU A 27 -7.04 -14.52 -3.47
N GLU A 28 -7.31 -15.83 -3.56
CA GLU A 28 -6.31 -16.88 -3.79
C GLU A 28 -5.57 -16.72 -5.12
N THR A 29 -6.24 -16.14 -6.13
CA THR A 29 -5.64 -15.94 -7.46
C THR A 29 -4.75 -14.68 -7.50
N ASN A 30 -5.07 -13.66 -6.70
CA ASN A 30 -4.45 -12.33 -6.82
C ASN A 30 -3.61 -11.91 -5.61
N SER A 31 -3.54 -12.74 -4.56
CA SER A 31 -2.84 -12.42 -3.32
C SER A 31 -2.37 -13.66 -2.56
N GLU A 32 -1.42 -13.49 -1.63
CA GLU A 32 -0.91 -14.58 -0.78
C GLU A 32 -1.11 -14.32 0.73
N GLY A 33 -1.24 -13.06 1.14
CA GLY A 33 -1.15 -12.69 2.56
C GLY A 33 -2.47 -12.73 3.35
N PHE A 34 -3.58 -13.10 2.72
CA PHE A 34 -4.89 -13.21 3.38
C PHE A 34 -5.22 -14.64 3.86
N SER A 35 -4.26 -15.55 3.82
CA SER A 35 -4.46 -16.92 4.29
C SER A 35 -4.92 -16.90 5.76
N PRO A 36 -6.10 -17.44 6.09
CA PRO A 36 -6.52 -17.54 7.49
C PRO A 36 -5.49 -18.38 8.27
N PRO A 37 -5.17 -18.03 9.53
CA PRO A 37 -4.30 -18.87 10.34
C PRO A 37 -4.89 -20.29 10.41
N SER A 38 -4.06 -21.30 10.19
CA SER A 38 -4.49 -22.71 10.18
C SER A 38 -5.26 -23.07 11.44
N GLY A 39 -6.56 -23.40 11.31
CA GLY A 39 -7.39 -23.94 12.40
C GLY A 39 -8.69 -23.20 12.73
N THR A 40 -9.00 -22.07 12.07
CA THR A 40 -10.18 -21.24 12.41
C THR A 40 -11.50 -21.66 11.74
N SER A 41 -11.53 -22.72 10.93
CA SER A 41 -12.76 -23.15 10.24
C SER A 41 -13.77 -23.79 11.20
N SER A 42 -14.57 -22.98 11.90
CA SER A 42 -15.84 -23.44 12.46
C SER A 42 -16.79 -23.76 11.30
N ARG A 43 -17.07 -25.06 11.11
CA ARG A 43 -18.02 -25.52 10.08
C ARG A 43 -19.40 -24.88 10.34
N GLY A 44 -19.78 -23.89 9.53
CA GLY A 44 -21.15 -23.39 9.44
C GLY A 44 -21.35 -21.88 9.64
N GLU A 45 -20.34 -21.12 10.06
CA GLU A 45 -20.41 -19.66 10.17
C GLU A 45 -19.43 -19.00 9.18
N ILE A 46 -19.86 -17.91 8.52
CA ILE A 46 -18.97 -17.09 7.69
C ILE A 46 -17.98 -16.42 8.66
N ASP A 47 -16.72 -16.87 8.66
CA ASP A 47 -15.69 -16.34 9.53
C ASP A 47 -15.41 -14.87 9.17
N ILE A 48 -15.48 -13.98 10.17
CA ILE A 48 -15.21 -12.55 10.00
C ILE A 48 -13.74 -12.31 10.36
N VAL A 49 -12.92 -12.09 9.35
CA VAL A 49 -11.49 -11.85 9.52
C VAL A 49 -11.25 -10.36 9.75
N SER A 50 -10.71 -10.00 10.93
CA SER A 50 -10.38 -8.61 11.24
C SER A 50 -9.00 -8.24 10.71
N LEU A 51 -8.92 -7.11 10.01
CA LEU A 51 -7.71 -6.53 9.43
C LEU A 51 -7.34 -5.23 10.17
N THR A 52 -6.09 -4.79 10.02
CA THR A 52 -5.56 -3.63 10.77
C THR A 52 -5.74 -2.30 10.03
N GLU A 53 -6.02 -2.37 8.74
CA GLU A 53 -6.17 -1.25 7.82
C GLU A 53 -7.58 -0.66 7.93
N ASN A 54 -7.70 0.64 7.64
CA ASN A 54 -8.99 1.34 7.60
C ASN A 54 -9.82 0.91 6.38
N GLY A 55 -11.11 1.28 6.40
CA GLY A 55 -12.04 0.94 5.34
C GLY A 55 -11.62 1.47 3.98
N ASP A 56 -11.16 2.72 3.90
CA ASP A 56 -10.79 3.37 2.63
C ASP A 56 -9.60 2.67 1.95
N THR A 57 -8.59 2.27 2.72
CA THR A 57 -7.44 1.51 2.23
C THR A 57 -7.85 0.13 1.73
N LEU A 58 -8.69 -0.56 2.49
CA LEU A 58 -9.17 -1.89 2.11
C LEU A 58 -10.12 -1.85 0.91
N ASP A 59 -10.93 -0.79 0.76
CA ASP A 59 -11.78 -0.61 -0.41
C ASP A 59 -10.95 -0.51 -1.70
N LEU A 60 -9.89 0.30 -1.67
CA LEU A 60 -8.96 0.41 -2.79
C LEU A 60 -8.21 -0.90 -3.03
N LEU A 61 -7.70 -1.54 -1.97
CA LEU A 61 -6.95 -2.79 -2.08
C LEU A 61 -7.80 -3.91 -2.69
N PHE A 62 -9.03 -4.07 -2.21
CA PHE A 62 -9.94 -5.09 -2.73
C PHE A 62 -10.39 -4.79 -4.16
N GLN A 63 -10.37 -3.53 -4.62
CA GLN A 63 -10.62 -3.26 -6.03
C GLN A 63 -9.58 -3.92 -6.95
N TYR A 64 -8.32 -4.06 -6.51
CA TYR A 64 -7.26 -4.77 -7.26
C TYR A 64 -7.42 -6.29 -7.28
N ILE A 65 -8.23 -6.86 -6.39
CA ILE A 65 -8.51 -8.30 -6.33
C ILE A 65 -9.53 -8.74 -7.39
N TYR A 66 -10.40 -7.83 -7.83
CA TYR A 66 -11.42 -8.12 -8.81
C TYR A 66 -10.95 -7.82 -10.25
N PRO A 67 -11.43 -8.56 -11.25
CA PRO A 67 -11.14 -8.33 -12.65
C PRO A 67 -11.87 -7.07 -13.17
N GLN A 68 -11.39 -5.91 -12.75
CA GLN A 68 -11.94 -4.60 -13.11
C GLN A 68 -10.82 -3.62 -13.44
N ARG A 69 -11.21 -2.44 -13.91
CA ARG A 69 -10.24 -1.34 -14.10
C ARG A 69 -9.74 -0.90 -12.73
N HIS A 70 -8.42 -0.85 -12.57
CA HIS A 70 -7.80 -0.38 -11.33
C HIS A 70 -8.11 1.09 -11.06
N PRO A 71 -8.20 1.48 -9.77
CA PRO A 71 -8.44 2.87 -9.38
C PRO A 71 -7.32 3.79 -9.90
N ASP A 72 -7.68 5.03 -10.21
CA ASP A 72 -6.69 6.02 -10.60
C ASP A 72 -5.98 6.58 -9.37
N LEU A 73 -4.71 6.22 -9.20
CA LEU A 73 -3.89 6.67 -8.07
C LEU A 73 -3.60 8.17 -8.09
N ALA A 74 -3.90 8.88 -9.20
CA ALA A 74 -3.82 10.34 -9.25
C ALA A 74 -4.98 11.03 -8.51
N GLU A 75 -6.08 10.33 -8.23
CA GLU A 75 -7.26 10.88 -7.56
C GLU A 75 -7.25 10.71 -6.03
N ILE A 76 -6.31 9.94 -5.50
CA ILE A 76 -6.13 9.71 -4.05
C ILE A 76 -4.94 10.53 -3.56
N ASP A 77 -4.95 10.97 -2.31
CA ASP A 77 -3.83 11.72 -1.72
C ASP A 77 -2.60 10.83 -1.41
N PHE A 78 -1.48 11.47 -1.06
CA PHE A 78 -0.23 10.77 -0.77
C PHE A 78 -0.35 9.79 0.42
N LYS A 79 -1.10 10.18 1.46
CA LYS A 79 -1.28 9.36 2.65
C LYS A 79 -2.04 8.09 2.29
N GLN A 80 -3.13 8.21 1.54
CA GLN A 80 -3.93 7.08 1.08
C GLN A 80 -3.12 6.17 0.15
N LEU A 81 -2.28 6.74 -0.72
CA LEU A 81 -1.35 5.97 -1.55
C LEU A 81 -0.35 5.17 -0.72
N ALA A 82 0.22 5.78 0.32
CA ALA A 82 1.17 5.14 1.22
C ALA A 82 0.52 4.03 2.07
N GLU A 83 -0.69 4.25 2.59
CA GLU A 83 -1.44 3.21 3.31
C GLU A 83 -1.79 2.03 2.39
N LEU A 84 -2.22 2.32 1.15
CA LEU A 84 -2.53 1.29 0.16
C LEU A 84 -1.30 0.50 -0.28
N SER A 85 -0.15 1.15 -0.46
CA SER A 85 1.08 0.47 -0.88
C SER A 85 1.61 -0.47 0.21
N GLU A 86 1.60 -0.05 1.47
CA GLU A 86 1.99 -0.89 2.62
C GLU A 86 1.04 -2.08 2.78
N ALA A 87 -0.26 -1.87 2.60
CA ALA A 87 -1.25 -2.95 2.62
C ALA A 87 -1.04 -3.93 1.44
N ALA A 88 -0.76 -3.41 0.24
CA ALA A 88 -0.48 -4.23 -0.93
C ALA A 88 0.74 -5.13 -0.73
N GLU A 89 1.80 -4.60 -0.14
CA GLU A 89 3.03 -5.32 0.21
C GLU A 89 2.76 -6.39 1.28
N LYS A 90 2.08 -6.01 2.36
CA LYS A 90 1.73 -6.90 3.47
C LYS A 90 0.90 -8.10 3.01
N TYR A 91 -0.11 -7.85 2.19
CA TYR A 91 -1.03 -8.88 1.71
C TYR A 91 -0.60 -9.53 0.39
N ARG A 92 0.51 -9.06 -0.19
CA ARG A 92 1.04 -9.47 -1.48
C ARG A 92 0.00 -9.40 -2.59
N VAL A 93 -0.73 -8.30 -2.68
CA VAL A 93 -1.71 -8.08 -3.75
C VAL A 93 -0.97 -7.72 -5.03
N PHE A 94 -0.70 -8.72 -5.87
CA PHE A 94 0.27 -8.61 -6.95
C PHE A 94 -0.04 -7.47 -7.92
N ALA A 95 -1.31 -7.26 -8.26
CA ALA A 95 -1.74 -6.20 -9.17
C ALA A 95 -1.52 -4.79 -8.59
N ALA A 96 -1.60 -4.64 -7.27
CA ALA A 96 -1.31 -3.38 -6.59
C ALA A 96 0.21 -3.16 -6.43
N MET A 97 1.02 -4.21 -6.29
CA MET A 97 2.50 -4.12 -6.23
C MET A 97 3.18 -3.86 -7.59
N THR A 98 2.46 -3.31 -8.57
CA THR A 98 2.95 -3.18 -9.95
C THR A 98 3.49 -1.79 -10.28
N ARG A 99 3.83 -1.60 -11.55
CA ARG A 99 4.21 -0.31 -12.14
C ARG A 99 3.22 0.81 -11.87
N ASP A 100 1.94 0.51 -11.61
CA ASP A 100 0.94 1.53 -11.30
C ASP A 100 1.25 2.23 -9.96
N MET A 101 1.58 1.48 -8.91
CA MET A 101 2.03 2.05 -7.62
C MET A 101 3.31 2.88 -7.76
N LEU A 102 4.29 2.35 -8.49
CA LEU A 102 5.54 3.07 -8.75
C LEU A 102 5.32 4.36 -9.56
N ARG A 103 4.32 4.36 -10.46
CA ARG A 103 3.92 5.55 -11.23
C ARG A 103 3.26 6.57 -10.31
N GLY A 104 2.37 6.15 -9.42
CA GLY A 104 1.75 7.02 -8.42
C GLY A 104 2.81 7.76 -7.59
N TYR A 105 3.72 7.01 -6.97
CA TYR A 105 4.83 7.62 -6.21
C TYR A 105 5.71 8.55 -7.04
N SER A 106 6.05 8.14 -8.28
CA SER A 106 6.84 8.99 -9.18
C SER A 106 6.13 10.30 -9.50
N GLN A 107 4.79 10.29 -9.66
CA GLN A 107 4.02 11.49 -9.95
C GLN A 107 4.02 12.46 -8.77
N TYR A 108 3.89 11.94 -7.55
CA TYR A 108 3.94 12.71 -6.32
C TYR A 108 5.28 13.44 -6.16
N ILE A 109 6.41 12.72 -6.16
CA ILE A 109 7.73 13.33 -5.92
C ILE A 109 8.18 14.30 -7.03
N LEU A 110 7.63 14.20 -8.24
CA LEU A 110 7.93 15.12 -9.34
C LEU A 110 7.11 16.41 -9.29
N SER A 111 6.06 16.45 -8.47
CA SER A 111 5.30 17.66 -8.25
C SER A 111 5.92 18.48 -7.12
N GLU A 112 6.12 19.77 -7.34
CA GLU A 112 6.75 20.66 -6.34
C GLU A 112 5.97 20.68 -5.01
N ALA A 113 4.66 20.48 -5.06
CA ALA A 113 3.79 20.45 -3.88
C ALA A 113 4.07 19.26 -2.93
N TYR A 114 4.73 18.21 -3.41
CA TYR A 114 4.96 16.97 -2.65
C TYR A 114 6.44 16.56 -2.66
N ALA A 115 7.35 17.48 -3.01
CA ALA A 115 8.79 17.22 -2.98
C ALA A 115 9.28 16.83 -1.58
N ASP A 116 8.66 17.36 -0.52
CA ASP A 116 9.01 17.04 0.87
C ASP A 116 8.76 15.57 1.24
N HIS A 117 7.87 14.87 0.51
CA HIS A 117 7.63 13.44 0.70
C HIS A 117 8.68 12.55 0.01
N SER A 118 9.69 13.12 -0.67
CA SER A 118 10.75 12.35 -1.33
C SER A 118 11.44 11.38 -0.37
N PHE A 119 11.60 11.78 0.89
CA PHE A 119 12.19 10.93 1.94
C PHE A 119 11.32 9.73 2.28
N GLU A 120 10.01 9.93 2.42
CA GLU A 120 9.05 8.85 2.69
C GLU A 120 9.01 7.85 1.54
N VAL A 121 9.00 8.33 0.30
CA VAL A 121 9.06 7.49 -0.90
C VAL A 121 10.37 6.73 -0.99
N MET A 122 11.50 7.36 -0.65
CA MET A 122 12.80 6.70 -0.63
C MET A 122 12.84 5.59 0.42
N LEU A 123 12.32 5.82 1.64
CA LEU A 123 12.25 4.83 2.70
C LEU A 123 11.34 3.65 2.34
N TYR A 124 10.19 3.92 1.73
CA TYR A 124 9.32 2.87 1.18
C TYR A 124 10.06 2.04 0.12
N ALA A 125 10.68 2.71 -0.86
CA ALA A 125 11.41 2.04 -1.92
C ALA A 125 12.56 1.19 -1.38
N MET A 126 13.27 1.66 -0.35
CA MET A 126 14.32 0.91 0.34
C MET A 126 13.77 -0.30 1.08
N ARG A 127 12.64 -0.17 1.80
CA ARG A 127 12.01 -1.29 2.54
C ARG A 127 11.58 -2.44 1.64
N HIS A 128 11.07 -2.12 0.45
CA HIS A 128 10.48 -3.10 -0.47
C HIS A 128 11.37 -3.44 -1.67
N GLY A 129 12.59 -2.88 -1.76
CA GLY A 129 13.57 -3.21 -2.80
C GLY A 129 13.28 -2.58 -4.17
N TYR A 130 12.59 -1.45 -4.22
CA TYR A 130 12.31 -0.73 -5.47
C TYR A 130 13.44 0.23 -5.87
N GLU A 131 14.59 -0.32 -6.26
CA GLU A 131 15.83 0.43 -6.60
C GLU A 131 15.58 1.63 -7.54
N LYS A 132 14.82 1.44 -8.63
CA LYS A 132 14.52 2.52 -9.58
C LYS A 132 13.69 3.65 -9.00
N LEU A 133 12.84 3.37 -8.02
CA LEU A 133 12.06 4.39 -7.33
C LEU A 133 12.93 5.09 -6.28
N MET A 134 13.78 4.33 -5.59
CA MET A 134 14.76 4.85 -4.64
C MET A 134 15.69 5.86 -5.31
N ASP A 135 16.33 5.52 -6.44
CA ASP A 135 17.23 6.41 -7.18
C ASP A 135 16.55 7.72 -7.62
N LYS A 136 15.26 7.65 -7.96
CA LYS A 136 14.48 8.82 -8.35
C LYS A 136 14.18 9.68 -7.13
N ALA A 137 13.71 9.08 -6.05
CA ALA A 137 13.38 9.75 -4.81
C ALA A 137 14.62 10.41 -4.20
N GLU A 138 15.76 9.73 -4.23
CA GLU A 138 17.06 10.25 -3.77
C GLU A 138 17.46 11.53 -4.52
N LYS A 139 17.38 11.54 -5.86
CA LYS A 139 17.72 12.73 -6.66
C LYS A 139 16.89 13.95 -6.31
N ILE A 140 15.61 13.75 -6.02
CA ILE A 140 14.72 14.83 -5.56
C ILE A 140 15.09 15.22 -4.13
N ALA A 141 15.27 14.24 -3.23
CA ALA A 141 15.61 14.45 -1.83
C ALA A 141 16.93 15.21 -1.63
N LEU A 142 17.95 14.97 -2.46
CA LEU A 142 19.22 15.72 -2.47
C LEU A 142 19.04 17.20 -2.81
N GLY A 143 17.95 17.57 -3.49
CA GLY A 143 17.55 18.95 -3.75
C GLY A 143 16.69 19.58 -2.66
N VAL A 144 16.21 18.80 -1.68
CA VAL A 144 15.36 19.24 -0.56
C VAL A 144 16.24 19.65 0.65
N SER A 145 15.70 20.48 1.54
CA SER A 145 16.41 21.02 2.72
C SER A 145 17.08 19.93 3.58
N GLN A 146 18.36 20.13 3.94
CA GLN A 146 19.11 19.25 4.85
C GLN A 146 18.43 19.07 6.23
N THR A 147 17.65 20.07 6.66
CA THR A 147 16.89 20.00 7.91
C THR A 147 15.80 18.93 7.84
N LEU A 148 15.10 18.81 6.70
CA LEU A 148 14.08 17.77 6.50
C LEU A 148 14.71 16.37 6.46
N ALA A 149 15.88 16.23 5.83
CA ALA A 149 16.63 14.97 5.83
C ALA A 149 16.96 14.48 7.24
N PHE A 150 17.34 15.39 8.14
CA PHE A 150 17.66 15.06 9.54
C PHE A 150 16.42 14.61 10.33
N GLU A 151 15.26 15.20 10.06
CA GLU A 151 14.00 14.83 10.74
C GLU A 151 13.44 13.48 10.26
N CYS A 152 13.62 13.15 8.98
CA CYS A 152 13.07 11.92 8.40
C CYS A 152 13.94 10.67 8.61
N PHE A 153 15.25 10.81 8.82
CA PHE A 153 16.17 9.67 8.83
C PHE A 153 16.65 9.26 10.22
N THR A 154 16.95 7.97 10.37
CA THR A 154 17.77 7.52 11.49
C THR A 154 19.19 8.08 11.33
N PRO A 155 19.96 8.23 12.44
CA PRO A 155 21.32 8.77 12.35
C PRO A 155 22.24 8.01 11.38
N GLN A 156 22.02 6.70 11.21
CA GLN A 156 22.79 5.86 10.29
C GLN A 156 22.48 6.18 8.82
N VAL A 157 21.19 6.33 8.49
CA VAL A 157 20.74 6.67 7.14
C VAL A 157 21.14 8.11 6.79
N TYR A 158 21.02 9.04 7.73
CA TYR A 158 21.45 10.43 7.55
C TYR A 158 22.95 10.54 7.25
N ASN A 159 23.79 9.84 8.02
CA ASN A 159 25.24 9.84 7.80
C ASN A 159 25.62 9.26 6.43
N ALA A 160 24.93 8.21 5.97
CA ALA A 160 25.13 7.67 4.64
C ALA A 160 24.74 8.68 3.55
N TRP A 161 23.64 9.41 3.74
CA TRP A 161 23.12 10.41 2.80
C TRP A 161 24.03 11.64 2.65
N VAL A 162 24.55 12.21 3.74
CA VAL A 162 25.47 13.37 3.66
C VAL A 162 26.88 13.03 3.18
N SER A 163 27.24 11.74 3.13
CA SER A 163 28.58 11.29 2.72
C SER A 163 28.69 11.04 1.21
N TYR A 164 27.61 11.26 0.46
CA TYR A 164 27.52 11.15 -0.99
C TYR A 164 27.65 12.51 -1.66
#